data_AF-A0A699JYV2-F1
#
_entry.id   AF-A0A699JYV2-F1
#
_cell.length_a   1.000
_cell.length_b   1.000
_cell.length_c   1.000
_cell.angle_alpha   90.00
_cell.angle_beta   90.00
_cell.angle_gamma   90.00
#
_symmetry.space_group_name_H-M   'P 1'
#
loop_
_entity.id
_entity.type
_entity.pdbx_description
1 polymer ?
#
loop_
_entity_poly.entity_id
_entity_poly.type
_entity_poly.pdbx_seq_one_letter_code
_entity_poly.pdbx_strand_id
1 'polypeptide(L)'
;LRKDYLQIAVPLYEASIKCDWKAAKAVIDKYPKMELVRYSITENGETALHVAASAKVPKKVEGFVENLVKLMTKEDLALENENYNTALYLAAAAGNVEALVLGH
;
A
#
# COMPACT_ATOMS: atom_id res chain seq x y z
N LEU A 1 18.80 -7.37 -2.47
CA LEU A 1 18.14 -8.32 -1.53
C LEU A 1 18.07 -7.76 -0.10
N ARG A 2 19.11 -7.84 0.76
CA ARG A 2 19.00 -7.29 2.14
C ARG A 2 19.01 -5.76 2.21
N LYS A 3 19.80 -5.09 1.37
CA LYS A 3 19.88 -3.61 1.36
C LYS A 3 18.59 -2.96 0.85
N ASP A 4 17.99 -3.50 -0.21
CA ASP A 4 16.75 -2.96 -0.79
C ASP A 4 15.58 -3.12 0.18
N TYR A 5 15.49 -4.26 0.86
CA TYR A 5 14.50 -4.48 1.92
C TYR A 5 14.59 -3.42 3.02
N LEU A 6 15.81 -3.13 3.51
CA LEU A 6 16.03 -2.15 4.58
C LEU A 6 15.85 -0.69 4.12
N GLN A 7 16.07 -0.39 2.84
CA GLN A 7 16.04 0.99 2.31
C GLN A 7 14.73 1.37 1.61
N ILE A 8 13.92 0.38 1.24
CA ILE A 8 12.69 0.57 0.47
C ILE A 8 11.50 -0.04 1.21
N ALA A 9 11.52 -1.36 1.44
CA ALA A 9 10.37 -2.09 1.97
C ALA A 9 10.03 -1.64 3.41
N VAL A 10 11.03 -1.58 4.31
CA VAL A 10 10.81 -1.16 5.70
C VAL A 10 10.24 0.27 5.80
N PRO A 11 10.84 1.31 5.17
CA PRO A 11 10.25 2.66 5.21
C PRO A 11 8.86 2.75 4.59
N LEU A 12 8.62 2.05 3.47
CA LEU A 12 7.32 2.08 2.79
C LEU A 12 6.24 1.36 3.61
N TYR A 13 6.59 0.28 4.30
CA TYR A 13 5.71 -0.42 5.23
C TYR A 13 5.32 0.46 6.42
N GLU A 14 6.29 1.11 7.07
CA GLU A 14 6.02 2.02 8.19
C GLU A 14 5.13 3.19 7.79
N ALA A 15 5.37 3.77 6.61
CA ALA A 15 4.53 4.83 6.06
C ALA A 15 3.11 4.33 5.77
N SER A 16 2.97 3.11 5.24
CA SER A 16 1.68 2.50 4.92
C SER A 16 0.83 2.20 6.16
N ILE A 17 1.44 1.66 7.23
CA ILE A 17 0.74 1.43 8.51
C ILE A 17 0.23 2.73 9.12
N LYS A 18 1.03 3.80 9.03
CA LYS A 18 0.70 5.10 9.60
C LYS A 18 -0.18 5.96 8.67
N CYS A 19 -0.42 5.48 7.45
CA CYS A 19 -1.01 6.24 6.34
C CYS A 19 -0.34 7.61 6.15
N ASP A 20 0.99 7.64 6.25
CA ASP A 20 1.81 8.85 6.04
C ASP A 20 2.18 8.97 4.56
N TRP A 21 1.35 9.69 3.81
CA TRP A 21 1.58 9.86 2.37
C TRP A 21 2.87 10.60 2.06
N LYS A 22 3.26 11.58 2.89
CA LYS A 22 4.49 12.35 2.65
C LYS A 22 5.71 11.44 2.75
N ALA A 23 5.74 10.56 3.75
CA ALA A 23 6.80 9.57 3.91
C ALA A 23 6.80 8.54 2.77
N ALA A 24 5.64 7.99 2.41
CA ALA A 24 5.53 7.02 1.31
C ALA A 24 5.96 7.63 -0.02
N LYS A 25 5.48 8.83 -0.35
CA LYS A 25 5.82 9.54 -1.59
C LYS A 25 7.33 9.81 -1.68
N ALA A 26 7.98 10.18 -0.57
CA ALA A 26 9.43 10.38 -0.57
C ALA A 26 10.21 9.11 -0.93
N VAL A 27 9.72 7.93 -0.51
CA VAL A 27 10.32 6.64 -0.89
C VAL A 27 10.04 6.33 -2.36
N ILE A 28 8.79 6.51 -2.83
CA ILE A 28 8.38 6.27 -4.22
C ILE A 28 9.16 7.16 -5.19
N ASP A 29 9.23 8.47 -4.92
CA ASP A 29 9.91 9.46 -5.75
C ASP A 29 11.43 9.23 -5.83
N LYS A 30 12.02 8.61 -4.80
CA LYS A 30 13.45 8.28 -4.79
C LYS A 30 13.81 7.19 -5.80
N TYR A 31 12.86 6.34 -6.18
CA TYR A 31 13.06 5.21 -7.09
C TYR A 31 12.01 5.17 -8.21
N PRO A 32 11.94 6.20 -9.07
CA PRO A 32 10.84 6.38 -10.02
C PRO A 32 10.76 5.29 -11.11
N LYS A 33 11.85 4.53 -11.32
CA LYS A 33 11.93 3.44 -12.31
C LYS A 33 11.54 2.06 -11.75
N MET A 34 11.33 1.94 -10.44
CA MET A 34 11.09 0.65 -9.78
C MET A 34 9.62 0.31 -9.60
N GLU A 35 8.69 1.22 -9.96
CA GLU A 35 7.24 0.97 -9.87
C GLU A 35 6.81 0.42 -8.49
N LEU A 36 7.32 1.01 -7.41
CA LEU A 36 7.25 0.45 -6.05
C LEU A 36 5.82 0.17 -5.54
N VAL A 37 4.80 0.77 -6.14
CA VAL A 37 3.39 0.56 -5.76
C VAL A 37 2.91 -0.87 -5.99
N ARG A 38 3.56 -1.63 -6.88
CA ARG A 38 3.25 -3.05 -7.15
C ARG A 38 4.15 -4.05 -6.44
N TYR A 39 5.13 -3.57 -5.68
CA TYR A 39 6.11 -4.44 -5.02
C TYR A 39 5.55 -4.98 -3.72
N SER A 40 5.84 -6.26 -3.45
CA SER A 40 5.69 -6.79 -2.10
C SER A 40 6.70 -6.11 -1.17
N ILE A 41 6.20 -5.62 -0.04
CA ILE A 41 6.97 -4.98 1.03
C ILE A 41 6.93 -5.77 2.34
N THR A 42 6.20 -6.89 2.39
CA THR A 42 6.16 -7.80 3.54
C THR A 42 6.48 -9.23 3.11
N GLU A 43 6.77 -10.10 4.09
CA GLU A 43 6.97 -11.52 3.82
C GLU A 43 5.70 -12.20 3.31
N ASN A 44 4.51 -11.69 3.66
CA ASN A 44 3.21 -12.22 3.23
C ASN A 44 2.79 -11.74 1.83
N GLY A 45 3.70 -11.17 1.03
CA GLY A 45 3.37 -10.73 -0.33
C GLY A 45 2.58 -9.42 -0.41
N GLU A 46 2.51 -8.63 0.65
CA GLU A 46 1.64 -7.46 0.68
C GLU A 46 2.29 -6.23 0.04
N THR A 47 1.51 -5.50 -0.76
CA THR A 47 1.89 -4.17 -1.25
C THR A 47 1.59 -3.09 -0.21
N ALA A 48 2.04 -1.85 -0.45
CA ALA A 48 1.67 -0.69 0.37
C ALA A 48 0.15 -0.51 0.51
N LEU A 49 -0.62 -0.85 -0.53
CA LEU A 49 -2.07 -0.76 -0.52
C LEU A 49 -2.71 -1.79 0.43
N HIS A 50 -2.22 -3.04 0.43
CA HIS A 50 -2.68 -4.09 1.36
C HIS A 50 -2.47 -3.68 2.83
N VAL A 51 -1.28 -3.14 3.12
CA VAL A 51 -0.92 -2.70 4.47
C VAL A 51 -1.79 -1.53 4.93
N ALA A 52 -2.00 -0.54 4.06
CA ALA A 52 -2.85 0.61 4.36
C ALA A 52 -4.34 0.23 4.50
N ALA A 53 -4.82 -0.71 3.67
CA ALA A 53 -6.19 -1.22 3.72
C ALA A 53 -6.54 -1.85 5.08
N SER A 54 -5.58 -2.54 5.69
CA SER A 54 -5.70 -3.19 7.00
C SER A 54 -5.45 -2.25 8.18
N ALA A 55 -5.09 -0.99 7.94
CA ALA A 55 -4.65 -0.08 8.98
C ALA A 55 -5.82 0.38 9.87
N LYS A 56 -5.61 0.44 11.18
CA LYS A 56 -6.63 0.85 12.17
C LYS A 56 -6.71 2.37 12.38
N VAL A 57 -6.31 3.17 11.39
CA VAL A 57 -6.22 4.64 11.48
C VAL A 57 -7.14 5.36 10.48
N PRO A 58 -8.46 5.09 10.48
CA PRO A 58 -9.39 5.35 9.36
C PRO A 58 -9.33 6.79 8.82
N LYS A 59 -9.20 7.81 9.68
CA LYS A 59 -9.15 9.23 9.27
C LYS A 59 -7.98 9.61 8.36
N LYS A 60 -6.92 8.81 8.31
CA LYS A 60 -5.74 9.05 7.45
C LYS A 60 -5.69 8.12 6.25
N VAL A 61 -6.53 7.08 6.21
CA VAL A 61 -6.49 6.04 5.18
C VAL A 61 -6.94 6.61 3.83
N GLU A 62 -8.03 7.38 3.79
CA GLU A 62 -8.61 7.91 2.54
C GLU A 62 -7.58 8.64 1.67
N GLY A 63 -6.94 9.70 2.18
CA GLY A 63 -5.97 10.47 1.40
C GLY A 63 -4.70 9.71 1.05
N PHE A 64 -4.30 8.73 1.86
CA PHE A 64 -3.17 7.86 1.53
C PHE A 64 -3.53 6.91 0.38
N VAL A 65 -4.67 6.23 0.49
CA VAL A 65 -5.17 5.27 -0.49
C VAL A 65 -5.48 5.96 -1.81
N GLU A 66 -6.17 7.10 -1.81
CA GLU A 66 -6.49 7.85 -3.03
C GLU A 66 -5.22 8.20 -3.82
N ASN A 67 -4.18 8.66 -3.13
CA ASN A 67 -2.92 9.00 -3.77
C ASN A 67 -2.16 7.77 -4.29
N LEU A 68 -2.23 6.65 -3.58
CA LEU A 68 -1.58 5.41 -4.01
C LEU A 68 -2.29 4.80 -5.22
N VAL A 69 -3.63 4.76 -5.21
CA VAL A 69 -4.46 4.24 -6.31
C VAL A 69 -4.26 5.04 -7.60
N LYS A 70 -4.06 6.37 -7.52
CA LYS A 70 -3.72 7.21 -8.68
C LYS A 70 -2.41 6.82 -9.39
N LEU A 71 -1.54 6.08 -8.71
CA LEU A 71 -0.28 5.59 -9.27
C LEU A 71 -0.37 4.14 -9.75
N MET A 72 -1.53 3.48 -9.61
CA MET A 72 -1.73 2.07 -9.87
C MET A 72 -2.62 1.84 -11.09
N THR A 73 -2.36 0.76 -11.82
CA THR A 73 -3.26 0.22 -12.84
C THR A 73 -4.35 -0.66 -12.22
N LYS A 74 -5.37 -1.04 -12.99
CA LYS A 74 -6.41 -1.97 -12.51
C LYS A 74 -5.82 -3.33 -12.13
N GLU A 75 -4.80 -3.76 -12.87
CA GLU A 75 -4.07 -4.99 -12.65
C GLU A 75 -3.27 -4.92 -11.34
N ASP A 76 -2.67 -3.76 -11.03
CA ASP A 76 -1.97 -3.55 -9.76
C ASP A 76 -2.95 -3.58 -8.56
N LEU A 77 -4.17 -3.06 -8.73
CA LEU A 77 -5.21 -3.10 -7.68
C LEU A 77 -5.73 -4.52 -7.41
N ALA A 78 -5.62 -5.40 -8.40
CA ALA A 78 -6.04 -6.80 -8.32
C ALA A 78 -4.93 -7.74 -7.80
N LEU A 79 -3.75 -7.21 -7.45
CA LEU A 79 -2.69 -8.02 -6.86
C LEU A 79 -3.17 -8.69 -5.57
N GLU A 80 -2.81 -9.96 -5.43
CA GLU A 80 -3.09 -10.78 -4.27
C GLU A 80 -1.83 -10.95 -3.43
N ASN A 81 -1.99 -10.96 -2.12
CA ASN A 81 -0.95 -11.39 -1.19
C ASN A 81 -0.84 -12.93 -1.17
N GLU A 82 0.07 -13.49 -0.37
CA GLU A 82 0.30 -14.95 -0.33
C GLU A 82 -0.91 -15.77 0.17
N ASN A 83 -1.89 -15.10 0.78
CA ASN A 83 -3.16 -15.71 1.20
C ASN A 83 -4.29 -15.50 0.18
N TYR A 84 -3.98 -15.11 -1.07
CA TYR A 84 -4.96 -14.81 -2.13
C TYR A 84 -5.90 -13.64 -1.81
N ASN A 85 -5.50 -12.76 -0.89
CA ASN A 85 -6.30 -11.60 -0.51
C ASN A 85 -5.84 -10.38 -1.28
N THR A 86 -6.80 -9.67 -1.87
CA THR A 86 -6.58 -8.32 -2.42
C THR A 86 -6.64 -7.28 -1.30
N ALA A 87 -6.13 -6.07 -1.57
CA ALA A 87 -6.27 -4.96 -0.62
C ALA A 87 -7.74 -4.62 -0.33
N LEU A 88 -8.64 -4.75 -1.32
CA LEU A 88 -10.07 -4.57 -1.12
C LEU A 88 -10.66 -5.61 -0.15
N TYR A 89 -10.26 -6.88 -0.28
CA TYR A 89 -10.67 -7.92 0.66
C TYR A 89 -10.22 -7.60 2.08
N LEU A 90 -8.95 -7.19 2.25
CA LEU A 90 -8.42 -6.85 3.57
C LEU A 90 -9.15 -5.65 4.20
N ALA A 91 -9.49 -4.63 3.42
CA ALA A 91 -10.30 -3.52 3.92
C ALA A 91 -11.72 -3.94 4.31
N ALA A 92 -12.34 -4.85 3.56
CA ALA A 92 -13.63 -5.42 3.94
C ALA A 92 -13.56 -6.17 5.27
N ALA A 93 -12.54 -7.00 5.44
CA ALA A 93 -12.30 -7.70 6.71
C ALA A 93 -12.01 -6.74 7.88
N ALA A 94 -11.37 -5.59 7.61
CA ALA A 94 -11.05 -4.57 8.61
C ALA A 94 -12.19 -3.56 8.89
N GLY A 95 -13.26 -3.55 8.09
CA GLY A 95 -14.32 -2.54 8.17
C GLY A 95 -13.94 -1.16 7.61
N ASN A 96 -12.95 -1.11 6.72
CA ASN A 96 -12.37 0.11 6.12
C ASN A 96 -12.72 0.31 4.63
N VAL A 97 -13.76 -0.37 4.14
CA VAL A 97 -14.10 -0.41 2.69
C VAL A 97 -14.26 0.97 2.07
N GLU A 98 -14.85 1.92 2.81
CA GLU A 98 -15.09 3.29 2.33
C GLU A 98 -13.81 3.98 1.82
N ALA A 99 -12.66 3.69 2.43
CA ALA A 99 -11.40 4.30 2.04
C ALA A 99 -10.85 3.78 0.69
N LEU A 100 -11.28 2.60 0.22
CA LEU A 100 -10.87 2.02 -1.07
C LEU A 100 -11.89 2.27 -2.19
N VAL A 101 -13.17 2.39 -1.86
CA VAL A 101 -14.24 2.58 -2.86
C VAL A 101 -14.30 4.02 -3.38
N LEU A 102 -13.85 5.00 -2.58
CA LEU A 102 -13.80 6.42 -2.99
C LEU A 102 -12.68 6.77 -3.98
N GLY A 103 -11.77 5.83 -4.28
CA GLY A 103 -10.66 6.01 -5.22
C GLY A 103 -10.97 5.65 -6.68
N HIS A 104 -12.22 5.31 -7.01
CA HIS A 104 -12.67 4.88 -8.35
C HIS A 104 -13.42 5.96 -9.14
#